data_AF-A0A5J5K7R8-F1
#
_entry.id   AF-A0A5J5K7R8-F1
#
_cell.length_a   1.000
_cell.length_b   1.000
_cell.length_c   1.000
_cell.angle_alpha   90.00
_cell.angle_beta   90.00
_cell.angle_gamma   90.00
#
_symmetry.space_group_name_H-M   'P 1'
#
loop_
_entity.id
_entity.type
_entity.pdbx_description
1 polymer ?
#
loop_
_entity_poly.entity_id
_entity_poly.type
_entity_poly.pdbx_seq_one_letter_code
_entity_poly.pdbx_strand_id
1 'polypeptide(L)'
;MSSRSAFDLSGSAPSSFDPGPLIRKHRTADATLTVTAQGAPLAGQEVVVAQRRHKFLFGCIGGDFIPLANGEAPAPDQPAAAGSQEVADLWLDVFNFATLPFYWGWFEPERGRPDTERTLTAARWFADRGCVVKGHPLVWHTETAGWLMDLPNAEIAKAQVDRIRREVTEFAGVIDMWDVINEVVIMPIFDKYDNGITRICREMGRIPMVRMVFDAAREANPQATLLLNDFDMSAAYECLIEGLLEAGVEIGVLGLQSHMHQGYWGEEKTLATIDRFARYGLPIHFTETTIVSGHIMPEEIVDLNDYQIPEWPTTPEGEARQADEVVRHYKTLLSHPSVEAMTYWGLSDGGWLGAPGGFVRVDGTPKPAYEALRSLVKDEWWLPPTTMVTDDDGRVRFTGFLGEYEVSAGGRTAVFTLDEPGGATVEAAI
;
A
#
# COMPACT_ATOMS: atom_id res chain seq x y z
N MET A 1 29.96 40.16 -5.05
CA MET A 1 30.58 39.12 -5.89
C MET A 1 30.92 37.93 -5.01
N SER A 2 30.05 36.92 -4.98
CA SER A 2 30.39 35.58 -4.52
C SER A 2 29.32 34.65 -5.09
N SER A 3 29.74 33.81 -6.03
CA SER A 3 28.96 32.82 -6.74
C SER A 3 28.64 31.65 -5.81
N ARG A 4 27.35 31.29 -5.71
CA ARG A 4 26.96 29.94 -5.30
C ARG A 4 26.55 29.17 -6.55
N SER A 5 27.22 28.05 -6.72
CA SER A 5 27.12 27.08 -7.80
C SER A 5 25.68 26.62 -7.98
N ALA A 6 25.19 26.73 -9.21
CA ALA A 6 24.06 25.95 -9.68
C ALA A 6 24.49 24.47 -9.74
N PHE A 7 23.65 23.57 -9.23
CA PHE A 7 23.76 22.16 -9.55
C PHE A 7 23.25 21.98 -10.98
N ASP A 8 24.16 21.60 -11.87
CA ASP A 8 23.90 21.26 -13.25
C ASP A 8 23.18 19.89 -13.29
N LEU A 9 21.88 19.90 -13.60
CA LEU A 9 21.09 18.72 -13.93
C LEU A 9 21.25 18.41 -15.41
N SER A 10 22.43 17.97 -15.82
CA SER A 10 22.63 17.35 -17.13
C SER A 10 23.65 16.21 -17.05
N GLY A 11 23.14 14.98 -17.11
CA GLY A 11 23.93 13.76 -17.29
C GLY A 11 24.33 13.03 -16.00
N SER A 12 23.39 12.33 -15.36
CA SER A 12 23.75 11.23 -14.47
C SER A 12 24.12 10.01 -15.33
N ALA A 13 25.31 9.44 -15.08
CA ALA A 13 25.70 8.14 -15.59
C ALA A 13 24.65 7.08 -15.15
N PRO A 14 24.42 6.01 -15.94
CA PRO A 14 23.50 4.97 -15.51
C PRO A 14 23.99 4.38 -14.20
N SER A 15 23.17 4.51 -13.16
CA SER A 15 23.33 3.80 -11.89
C SER A 15 23.55 2.31 -12.21
N SER A 16 24.62 1.73 -11.69
CA SER A 16 24.98 0.31 -11.84
C SER A 16 24.15 -0.60 -10.93
N PHE A 17 23.07 -0.09 -10.33
CA PHE A 17 22.20 -0.86 -9.46
C PHE A 17 21.28 -1.74 -10.30
N ASP A 18 21.55 -3.04 -10.32
CA ASP A 18 20.65 -4.05 -10.88
C ASP A 18 19.90 -4.74 -9.73
N PRO A 19 18.60 -4.45 -9.52
CA PRO A 19 17.80 -5.05 -8.46
C PRO A 19 17.42 -6.52 -8.74
N GLY A 20 17.57 -7.03 -9.96
CA GLY A 20 17.11 -8.36 -10.37
C GLY A 20 17.62 -9.51 -9.48
N PRO A 21 18.92 -9.61 -9.21
CA PRO A 21 19.48 -10.64 -8.32
C PRO A 21 18.92 -10.57 -6.88
N LEU A 22 18.69 -9.37 -6.36
CA LEU A 22 18.12 -9.16 -5.03
C LEU A 22 16.63 -9.54 -4.98
N ILE A 23 15.86 -9.15 -5.99
CA ILE A 23 14.45 -9.58 -6.13
C ILE A 23 14.38 -11.10 -6.13
N ARG A 24 15.19 -11.79 -6.96
CA ARG A 24 15.23 -13.25 -6.99
C ARG A 24 15.58 -13.83 -5.61
N LYS A 25 16.62 -13.30 -4.97
CA LYS A 25 17.08 -13.74 -3.65
C LYS A 25 16.00 -13.61 -2.57
N HIS A 26 15.21 -12.54 -2.59
CA HIS A 26 14.28 -12.21 -1.49
C HIS A 26 12.83 -12.61 -1.76
N ARG A 27 12.45 -12.77 -3.03
CA ARG A 27 11.04 -12.92 -3.45
C ARG A 27 10.76 -14.20 -4.22
N THR A 28 11.73 -15.08 -4.40
CA THR A 28 11.51 -16.34 -5.13
C THR A 28 12.01 -17.55 -4.37
N ALA A 29 11.40 -18.70 -4.67
CA ALA A 29 11.82 -20.00 -4.21
C ALA A 29 12.08 -20.95 -5.39
N ASP A 30 13.13 -21.76 -5.27
CA ASP A 30 13.39 -22.90 -6.13
C ASP A 30 12.64 -24.11 -5.54
N ALA A 31 11.47 -24.41 -6.10
CA ALA A 31 10.54 -25.39 -5.58
C ALA A 31 10.72 -26.77 -6.22
N THR A 32 10.65 -27.80 -5.39
CA THR A 32 10.41 -29.20 -5.80
C THR A 32 9.00 -29.58 -5.32
N LEU A 33 8.06 -29.67 -6.25
CA LEU A 33 6.67 -30.02 -6.00
C LEU A 33 6.47 -31.52 -6.27
N THR A 34 6.01 -32.28 -5.29
CA THR A 34 5.56 -33.66 -5.46
C THR A 34 4.04 -33.68 -5.65
N VAL A 35 3.57 -34.17 -6.79
CA VAL A 35 2.14 -34.29 -7.09
C VAL A 35 1.71 -35.73 -6.87
N THR A 36 0.66 -35.92 -6.07
CA THR A 36 0.10 -37.25 -5.81
C THR A 36 -1.36 -37.32 -6.20
N ALA A 37 -1.80 -38.52 -6.59
CA ALA A 37 -3.20 -38.83 -6.84
C ALA A 37 -3.54 -40.14 -6.11
N GLN A 38 -4.60 -40.12 -5.28
CA GLN A 38 -5.02 -41.29 -4.50
C GLN A 38 -3.90 -41.90 -3.64
N GLY A 39 -2.98 -41.06 -3.14
CA GLY A 39 -1.85 -41.48 -2.30
C GLY A 39 -0.66 -42.08 -3.06
N ALA A 40 -0.69 -42.09 -4.40
CA ALA A 40 0.44 -42.50 -5.24
C ALA A 40 1.05 -41.31 -5.99
N PRO A 41 2.37 -41.31 -6.25
CA PRO A 41 3.00 -40.32 -7.12
C PRO A 41 2.35 -40.30 -8.50
N LEU A 42 2.05 -39.10 -8.99
CA LEU A 42 1.53 -38.93 -10.33
C LEU A 42 2.69 -38.97 -11.33
N ALA A 43 3.24 -40.15 -11.61
CA ALA A 43 4.47 -40.29 -12.39
C ALA A 43 4.26 -40.10 -13.91
N GLY A 44 5.18 -39.38 -14.56
CA GLY A 44 5.20 -39.20 -16.02
C GLY A 44 3.96 -38.53 -16.62
N GLN A 45 3.17 -37.81 -15.82
CA GLN A 45 1.97 -37.11 -16.27
C GLN A 45 2.25 -35.63 -16.54
N GLU A 46 1.46 -35.08 -17.45
CA GLU A 46 1.38 -33.64 -17.65
C GLU A 46 0.62 -33.00 -16.48
N VAL A 47 1.20 -31.96 -15.91
CA VAL A 47 0.59 -31.11 -14.88
C VAL A 47 0.72 -29.65 -15.29
N VAL A 48 -0.24 -28.81 -14.89
CA VAL A 48 -0.15 -27.35 -15.06
C VAL A 48 0.02 -26.72 -13.69
N VAL A 49 1.11 -25.97 -13.51
CA VAL A 49 1.36 -25.17 -12.30
C VAL A 49 1.11 -23.70 -12.64
N ALA A 50 0.31 -23.02 -11.83
CA ALA A 50 -0.01 -21.60 -12.01
C ALA A 50 0.05 -20.87 -10.68
N GLN A 51 0.64 -19.67 -10.65
CA GLN A 51 0.52 -18.80 -9.50
C GLN A 51 -0.91 -18.24 -9.43
N ARG A 52 -1.44 -18.12 -8.22
CA ARG A 52 -2.80 -17.61 -7.92
C ARG A 52 -2.77 -16.31 -7.17
N ARG A 53 -1.84 -16.16 -6.23
CA ARG A 53 -1.67 -14.94 -5.43
C ARG A 53 -0.19 -14.67 -5.19
N HIS A 54 0.16 -13.39 -5.16
CA HIS A 54 1.46 -12.94 -4.72
C HIS A 54 1.49 -12.83 -3.19
N LYS A 55 2.63 -13.18 -2.57
CA LYS A 55 2.86 -12.88 -1.14
C LYS A 55 3.17 -11.39 -0.95
N PHE A 56 3.84 -10.75 -1.92
CA PHE A 56 4.08 -9.31 -1.88
C PHE A 56 2.77 -8.55 -2.15
N LEU A 57 2.55 -7.48 -1.38
CA LEU A 57 1.33 -6.68 -1.48
C LEU A 57 1.53 -5.52 -2.46
N PHE A 58 1.02 -5.69 -3.68
CA PHE A 58 0.91 -4.63 -4.68
C PHE A 58 -0.41 -3.91 -4.47
N GLY A 59 -0.33 -2.72 -3.91
CA GLY A 59 -1.47 -1.98 -3.43
C GLY A 59 -1.77 -0.69 -4.19
N CYS A 60 -3.02 -0.28 -4.06
CA CYS A 60 -3.53 1.00 -4.51
C CYS A 60 -4.71 1.41 -3.62
N ILE A 61 -5.08 2.69 -3.60
CA ILE A 61 -6.30 3.11 -2.93
C ILE A 61 -7.53 2.45 -3.58
N GLY A 62 -8.53 2.14 -2.76
CA GLY A 62 -9.80 1.53 -3.20
C GLY A 62 -11.02 2.42 -2.98
N GLY A 63 -10.85 3.61 -2.43
CA GLY A 63 -11.94 4.52 -2.05
C GLY A 63 -12.87 4.88 -3.22
N ASP A 64 -12.31 5.06 -4.42
CA ASP A 64 -13.06 5.39 -5.64
C ASP A 64 -14.09 4.31 -6.02
N PHE A 65 -13.91 3.08 -5.55
CA PHE A 65 -14.80 1.95 -5.85
C PHE A 65 -15.84 1.69 -4.77
N ILE A 66 -15.91 2.51 -3.71
CA ILE A 66 -16.97 2.40 -2.70
C ILE A 66 -18.36 2.54 -3.34
N PRO A 67 -18.65 3.56 -4.19
CA PRO A 67 -19.94 3.65 -4.87
C PRO A 67 -20.24 2.43 -5.74
N LEU A 68 -19.27 1.98 -6.55
CA LEU A 68 -19.41 0.82 -7.43
C LEU A 68 -19.77 -0.45 -6.64
N ALA A 69 -19.07 -0.72 -5.54
CA ALA A 69 -19.30 -1.87 -4.68
C ALA A 69 -20.71 -1.86 -4.04
N ASN A 70 -21.28 -0.68 -3.83
CA ASN A 70 -22.61 -0.48 -3.25
C ASN A 70 -23.72 -0.31 -4.30
N GLY A 71 -23.40 -0.36 -5.60
CA GLY A 71 -24.37 -0.17 -6.67
C GLY A 71 -24.88 1.28 -6.79
N GLU A 72 -24.07 2.23 -6.32
CA GLU A 72 -24.36 3.66 -6.36
C GLU A 72 -23.85 4.28 -7.67
N ALA A 73 -24.40 5.45 -8.02
CA ALA A 73 -23.82 6.25 -9.09
C ALA A 73 -22.47 6.85 -8.65
N PRO A 74 -21.53 7.12 -9.58
CA PRO A 74 -20.30 7.83 -9.26
C PRO A 74 -20.58 9.16 -8.55
N ALA A 75 -19.68 9.55 -7.65
CA ALA A 75 -19.78 10.82 -6.96
C ALA A 75 -19.72 11.98 -7.99
N PRO A 76 -20.54 13.04 -7.84
CA PRO A 76 -20.68 14.09 -8.86
C PRO A 76 -19.42 14.96 -9.04
N ASP A 77 -18.48 14.89 -8.10
CA ASP A 77 -17.21 15.61 -8.07
C ASP A 77 -16.00 14.79 -8.52
N GLN A 78 -16.18 13.49 -8.79
CA GLN A 78 -15.13 12.65 -9.38
C GLN A 78 -15.20 12.63 -10.91
N PRO A 79 -14.07 12.50 -11.62
CA PRO A 79 -14.08 12.16 -13.03
C PRO A 79 -14.99 10.97 -13.29
N ALA A 80 -15.87 11.03 -14.30
CA ALA A 80 -16.88 9.98 -14.52
C ALA A 80 -16.29 8.57 -14.74
N ALA A 81 -15.03 8.47 -15.17
CA ALA A 81 -14.32 7.20 -15.29
C ALA A 81 -13.75 6.70 -13.96
N ALA A 82 -13.45 7.58 -13.01
CA ALA A 82 -13.01 7.18 -11.67
C ALA A 82 -14.15 6.41 -10.98
N GLY A 83 -13.84 5.21 -10.49
CA GLY A 83 -14.84 4.31 -9.91
C GLY A 83 -15.72 3.56 -10.92
N SER A 84 -15.46 3.64 -12.23
CA SER A 84 -16.18 2.82 -13.22
C SER A 84 -15.79 1.34 -13.15
N GLN A 85 -16.62 0.46 -13.73
CA GLN A 85 -16.29 -0.97 -13.80
C GLN A 85 -15.02 -1.22 -14.63
N GLU A 86 -14.81 -0.49 -15.72
CA GLU A 86 -13.61 -0.62 -16.56
C GLU A 86 -12.34 -0.25 -15.78
N VAL A 87 -12.39 0.82 -14.99
CA VAL A 87 -11.27 1.23 -14.14
C VAL A 87 -11.06 0.25 -12.98
N ALA A 88 -12.15 -0.35 -12.45
CA ALA A 88 -12.06 -1.41 -11.46
C ALA A 88 -11.42 -2.68 -12.03
N ASP A 89 -11.69 -3.03 -13.29
CA ASP A 89 -11.07 -4.17 -13.96
C ASP A 89 -9.55 -3.94 -14.15
N LEU A 90 -9.14 -2.72 -14.50
CA LEU A 90 -7.72 -2.33 -14.52
C LEU A 90 -7.08 -2.42 -13.13
N TRP A 91 -7.80 -2.00 -12.10
CA TRP A 91 -7.34 -2.12 -10.71
C TRP A 91 -7.07 -3.59 -10.34
N LEU A 92 -8.07 -4.46 -10.58
CA LEU A 92 -8.02 -5.89 -10.20
C LEU A 92 -7.05 -6.71 -11.07
N ASP A 93 -6.73 -6.23 -12.26
CA ASP A 93 -5.71 -6.83 -13.12
C ASP A 93 -4.29 -6.64 -12.57
N VAL A 94 -4.02 -5.66 -11.71
CA VAL A 94 -2.66 -5.41 -11.20
C VAL A 94 -2.55 -5.60 -9.68
N PHE A 95 -3.49 -5.05 -8.93
CA PHE A 95 -3.36 -4.91 -7.48
C PHE A 95 -4.02 -6.05 -6.71
N ASN A 96 -3.41 -6.44 -5.59
CA ASN A 96 -3.93 -7.43 -4.65
C ASN A 96 -4.12 -6.87 -3.23
N PHE A 97 -3.93 -5.55 -3.05
CA PHE A 97 -3.97 -4.90 -1.75
C PHE A 97 -4.70 -3.55 -1.81
N ALA A 98 -5.87 -3.44 -1.18
CA ALA A 98 -6.71 -2.25 -1.20
C ALA A 98 -6.56 -1.44 0.09
N THR A 99 -6.37 -0.13 -0.04
CA THR A 99 -6.48 0.80 1.09
C THR A 99 -7.81 1.54 1.03
N LEU A 100 -8.65 1.38 2.05
CA LEU A 100 -9.95 2.06 2.15
C LEU A 100 -9.89 3.24 3.14
N PRO A 101 -10.53 4.37 2.80
CA PRO A 101 -10.51 5.57 3.63
C PRO A 101 -11.40 5.44 4.87
N PHE A 102 -10.84 5.86 6.01
CA PHE A 102 -11.48 6.01 7.31
C PHE A 102 -11.24 7.43 7.87
N TYR A 103 -11.09 8.42 6.99
CA TYR A 103 -10.99 9.83 7.36
C TYR A 103 -12.21 10.22 8.21
N TRP A 104 -12.00 10.58 9.47
CA TRP A 104 -13.08 10.62 10.46
C TRP A 104 -14.21 11.57 10.06
N GLY A 105 -13.87 12.75 9.52
CA GLY A 105 -14.87 13.72 9.07
C GLY A 105 -15.77 13.21 7.95
N TRP A 106 -15.27 12.34 7.07
CA TRP A 106 -16.04 11.77 5.96
C TRP A 106 -16.74 10.48 6.36
N PHE A 107 -16.08 9.67 7.19
CA PHE A 107 -16.59 8.39 7.67
C PHE A 107 -17.69 8.56 8.72
N GLU A 108 -17.60 9.56 9.60
CA GLU A 108 -18.60 9.84 10.65
C GLU A 108 -18.89 11.36 10.71
N PRO A 109 -19.53 11.92 9.66
CA PRO A 109 -19.80 13.36 9.56
C PRO A 109 -20.73 13.83 10.68
N GLU A 110 -21.63 12.95 11.14
CA GLU A 110 -22.50 13.17 12.30
C GLU A 110 -22.11 12.19 13.42
N ARG A 111 -21.93 12.70 14.64
CA ARG A 111 -21.54 11.88 15.81
C ARG A 111 -22.50 10.70 16.00
N GLY A 112 -21.96 9.49 16.06
CA GLY A 112 -22.72 8.25 16.23
C GLY A 112 -23.38 7.72 14.96
N ARG A 113 -23.05 8.28 13.79
CA ARG A 113 -23.55 7.85 12.47
C ARG A 113 -22.39 7.60 11.50
N PRO A 114 -21.56 6.58 11.75
CA PRO A 114 -20.50 6.18 10.84
C PRO A 114 -21.06 5.53 9.56
N ASP A 115 -20.33 5.64 8.46
CA ASP A 115 -20.60 5.00 7.16
C ASP A 115 -20.17 3.51 7.14
N THR A 116 -20.25 2.83 8.30
CA THR A 116 -19.73 1.46 8.50
C THR A 116 -20.24 0.50 7.44
N GLU A 117 -21.55 0.46 7.18
CA GLU A 117 -22.16 -0.55 6.31
C GLU A 117 -21.66 -0.41 4.85
N ARG A 118 -21.58 0.84 4.36
CA ARG A 118 -21.14 1.15 3.01
C ARG A 118 -19.67 0.83 2.80
N THR A 119 -18.82 1.19 3.77
CA THR A 119 -17.39 0.86 3.73
C THR A 119 -17.14 -0.65 3.89
N LEU A 120 -17.88 -1.34 4.77
CA LEU A 120 -17.74 -2.79 4.95
C LEU A 120 -18.17 -3.58 3.70
N THR A 121 -19.20 -3.10 2.99
CA THR A 121 -19.61 -3.65 1.69
C THR A 121 -18.48 -3.54 0.67
N ALA A 122 -17.82 -2.38 0.57
CA ALA A 122 -16.66 -2.20 -0.30
C ALA A 122 -15.47 -3.08 0.13
N ALA A 123 -15.20 -3.20 1.43
CA ALA A 123 -14.15 -4.07 1.95
C ALA A 123 -14.37 -5.54 1.56
N ARG A 124 -15.61 -6.03 1.70
CA ARG A 124 -15.98 -7.38 1.25
C ARG A 124 -15.87 -7.54 -0.26
N TRP A 125 -16.24 -6.52 -1.04
CA TRP A 125 -16.10 -6.54 -2.51
C TRP A 125 -14.66 -6.80 -2.95
N PHE A 126 -13.67 -6.20 -2.29
CA PHE A 126 -12.25 -6.47 -2.49
C PHE A 126 -11.83 -7.85 -1.96
N ALA A 127 -12.22 -8.19 -0.73
CA ALA A 127 -11.85 -9.46 -0.10
C ALA A 127 -12.35 -10.68 -0.88
N ASP A 128 -13.59 -10.64 -1.39
CA ASP A 128 -14.20 -11.69 -2.20
C ASP A 128 -13.48 -11.88 -3.55
N ARG A 129 -12.73 -10.87 -4.00
CA ARG A 129 -11.89 -10.90 -5.20
C ARG A 129 -10.43 -11.27 -4.89
N GLY A 130 -10.16 -11.65 -3.64
CA GLY A 130 -8.86 -12.14 -3.20
C GLY A 130 -7.87 -11.04 -2.81
N CYS A 131 -8.32 -9.81 -2.64
CA CYS A 131 -7.48 -8.71 -2.20
C CYS A 131 -7.39 -8.68 -0.66
N VAL A 132 -6.22 -8.33 -0.15
CA VAL A 132 -6.06 -7.91 1.26
C VAL A 132 -6.59 -6.48 1.39
N VAL A 133 -7.24 -6.14 2.50
CA VAL A 133 -7.80 -4.80 2.72
C VAL A 133 -7.18 -4.17 3.97
N LYS A 134 -6.73 -2.92 3.84
CA LYS A 134 -6.24 -2.07 4.94
C LYS A 134 -7.17 -0.88 5.14
N GLY A 135 -7.44 -0.54 6.40
CA GLY A 135 -8.13 0.69 6.77
C GLY A 135 -7.15 1.84 7.03
N HIS A 136 -7.42 3.01 6.45
CA HIS A 136 -6.56 4.18 6.54
C HIS A 136 -7.34 5.48 6.77
N PRO A 137 -7.08 6.23 7.85
CA PRO A 137 -6.51 5.80 9.13
C PRO A 137 -7.54 5.91 10.27
N LEU A 138 -7.25 5.27 11.40
CA LEU A 138 -8.10 5.36 12.59
C LEU A 138 -7.92 6.69 13.35
N VAL A 139 -6.79 7.36 13.18
CA VAL A 139 -6.47 8.64 13.84
C VAL A 139 -5.68 9.51 12.85
N TRP A 140 -6.20 10.68 12.53
CA TRP A 140 -5.49 11.68 11.72
C TRP A 140 -6.03 13.06 12.02
N HIS A 141 -5.18 14.08 11.91
CA HIS A 141 -5.49 15.45 12.31
C HIS A 141 -6.04 16.32 11.17
N THR A 142 -5.78 15.94 9.91
CA THR A 142 -6.11 16.73 8.70
C THR A 142 -7.51 16.45 8.12
N GLU A 143 -8.21 15.41 8.55
CA GLU A 143 -9.61 15.12 8.15
C GLU A 143 -10.43 14.64 9.36
N THR A 144 -10.32 15.37 10.47
CA THR A 144 -11.05 15.05 11.71
C THR A 144 -12.53 15.41 11.61
N ALA A 145 -13.37 14.76 12.41
CA ALA A 145 -14.77 15.12 12.49
C ALA A 145 -14.97 16.46 13.22
N GLY A 146 -15.63 17.41 12.55
CA GLY A 146 -15.78 18.79 13.06
C GLY A 146 -16.49 18.87 14.42
N TRP A 147 -17.41 17.94 14.71
CA TRP A 147 -18.13 17.88 15.99
C TRP A 147 -17.24 17.58 17.20
N LEU A 148 -15.99 17.14 16.99
CA LEU A 148 -15.01 16.99 18.08
C LEU A 148 -14.63 18.33 18.71
N MET A 149 -14.73 19.43 17.95
CA MET A 149 -14.33 20.75 18.43
C MET A 149 -15.19 21.28 19.56
N ASP A 150 -16.45 20.83 19.62
CA ASP A 150 -17.41 21.18 20.67
C ASP A 150 -17.15 20.44 21.99
N LEU A 151 -16.21 19.48 21.99
CA LEU A 151 -15.93 18.63 23.14
C LEU A 151 -14.70 19.10 23.93
N PRO A 152 -14.67 18.88 25.26
CA PRO A 152 -13.45 19.00 26.04
C PRO A 152 -12.46 17.88 25.67
N ASN A 153 -11.17 18.13 25.87
CA ASN A 153 -10.09 17.21 25.45
C ASN A 153 -10.26 15.78 26.00
N ALA A 154 -10.71 15.62 27.25
CA ALA A 154 -11.00 14.31 27.83
C ALA A 154 -12.11 13.54 27.09
N GLU A 155 -13.13 14.24 26.60
CA GLU A 155 -14.21 13.62 25.81
C GLU A 155 -13.77 13.31 24.37
N ILE A 156 -12.89 14.13 23.79
CA ILE A 156 -12.28 13.84 22.48
C ILE A 156 -11.44 12.55 22.57
N ALA A 157 -10.56 12.45 23.58
CA ALA A 157 -9.74 11.26 23.79
C ALA A 157 -10.61 10.01 23.99
N LYS A 158 -11.69 10.11 24.79
CA LYS A 158 -12.65 9.03 24.95
C LYS A 158 -13.35 8.67 23.63
N ALA A 159 -13.82 9.65 22.87
CA ALA A 159 -14.48 9.42 21.59
C ALA A 159 -13.54 8.73 20.59
N GLN A 160 -12.26 9.09 20.57
CA GLN A 160 -11.25 8.47 19.71
C GLN A 160 -11.02 6.99 20.08
N VAL A 161 -10.94 6.66 21.36
CA VAL A 161 -10.82 5.26 21.83
C VAL A 161 -12.08 4.46 21.52
N ASP A 162 -13.27 5.02 21.78
CA ASP A 162 -14.54 4.36 21.50
C ASP A 162 -14.72 4.10 19.99
N ARG A 163 -14.31 5.07 19.15
CA ARG A 163 -14.25 4.93 17.70
C ARG A 163 -13.36 3.77 17.26
N ILE A 164 -12.12 3.73 17.74
CA ILE A 164 -11.14 2.69 17.37
C ILE A 164 -11.70 1.32 17.72
N ARG A 165 -12.25 1.16 18.92
CA ARG A 165 -12.84 -0.11 19.35
C ARG A 165 -14.00 -0.53 18.44
N ARG A 166 -14.91 0.40 18.12
CA ARG A 166 -16.02 0.17 17.19
C ARG A 166 -15.51 -0.31 15.83
N GLU A 167 -14.66 0.47 15.17
CA GLU A 167 -14.22 0.20 13.80
C GLU A 167 -13.36 -1.07 13.71
N VAL A 168 -12.39 -1.24 14.61
CA VAL A 168 -11.54 -2.44 14.60
C VAL A 168 -12.36 -3.71 14.90
N THR A 169 -13.39 -3.63 15.75
CA THR A 169 -14.28 -4.77 16.03
C THR A 169 -15.25 -5.05 14.88
N GLU A 170 -15.91 -4.03 14.33
CA GLU A 170 -16.94 -4.18 13.29
C GLU A 170 -16.37 -4.73 11.97
N PHE A 171 -15.10 -4.43 11.67
CA PHE A 171 -14.44 -4.83 10.43
C PHE A 171 -13.53 -6.06 10.59
N ALA A 172 -13.35 -6.60 11.80
CA ALA A 172 -12.48 -7.75 12.05
C ALA A 172 -12.82 -8.95 11.15
N GLY A 173 -11.79 -9.61 10.61
CA GLY A 173 -11.92 -10.70 9.64
C GLY A 173 -12.16 -10.26 8.18
N VAL A 174 -12.38 -8.96 7.94
CA VAL A 174 -12.38 -8.36 6.59
C VAL A 174 -11.25 -7.33 6.46
N ILE A 175 -11.09 -6.47 7.48
CA ILE A 175 -9.97 -5.54 7.61
C ILE A 175 -9.27 -5.83 8.95
N ASP A 176 -8.15 -6.53 8.87
CA ASP A 176 -7.28 -6.84 10.01
C ASP A 176 -5.96 -6.05 9.95
N MET A 177 -5.85 -5.08 9.04
CA MET A 177 -4.67 -4.23 8.88
C MET A 177 -5.08 -2.75 8.94
N TRP A 178 -4.43 -1.98 9.81
CA TRP A 178 -4.84 -0.61 10.10
C TRP A 178 -3.67 0.36 10.21
N ASP A 179 -3.73 1.45 9.46
CA ASP A 179 -2.98 2.66 9.84
C ASP A 179 -3.66 3.23 11.08
N VAL A 180 -3.10 2.91 12.25
CA VAL A 180 -3.71 3.28 13.54
C VAL A 180 -3.65 4.79 13.73
N ILE A 181 -2.53 5.39 13.36
CA ILE A 181 -2.33 6.84 13.48
C ILE A 181 -1.43 7.33 12.35
N ASN A 182 -1.84 8.46 11.77
CA ASN A 182 -1.21 9.06 10.61
C ASN A 182 -0.52 10.40 10.98
N GLU A 183 0.69 10.62 10.46
CA GLU A 183 1.41 11.90 10.46
C GLU A 183 1.64 12.48 11.87
N VAL A 184 2.14 11.62 12.75
CA VAL A 184 2.34 11.92 14.18
C VAL A 184 3.45 12.95 14.38
N VAL A 185 4.45 12.99 13.50
CA VAL A 185 5.59 13.91 13.63
C VAL A 185 5.09 15.36 13.67
N ILE A 186 4.18 15.74 12.78
CA ILE A 186 3.64 17.10 12.74
C ILE A 186 2.43 17.32 13.65
N MET A 187 1.77 16.26 14.14
CA MET A 187 0.47 16.36 14.83
C MET A 187 0.35 17.41 15.95
N PRO A 188 1.25 17.53 16.96
CA PRO A 188 1.07 18.52 18.02
C PRO A 188 1.43 19.96 17.59
N ILE A 189 2.12 20.09 16.45
CA ILE A 189 2.59 21.37 15.88
C ILE A 189 1.86 21.75 14.59
N PHE A 190 0.86 20.96 14.18
CA PHE A 190 0.00 21.28 13.05
C PHE A 190 -0.77 22.57 13.33
N ASP A 191 -0.68 23.51 12.40
CA ASP A 191 -1.15 24.89 12.56
C ASP A 191 -2.02 25.39 11.41
N LYS A 192 -2.37 24.52 10.44
CA LYS A 192 -3.23 24.91 9.30
C LYS A 192 -4.65 25.26 9.73
N TYR A 193 -5.20 24.54 10.69
CA TYR A 193 -6.49 24.83 11.31
C TYR A 193 -6.63 24.11 12.66
N ASP A 194 -7.55 24.57 13.51
CA ASP A 194 -7.80 23.96 14.83
C ASP A 194 -8.61 22.67 14.69
N ASN A 195 -8.16 21.62 15.37
CA ASN A 195 -8.78 20.30 15.32
C ASN A 195 -8.64 19.56 16.65
N GLY A 196 -9.57 18.64 16.90
CA GLY A 196 -9.65 17.92 18.18
C GLY A 196 -8.43 17.05 18.47
N ILE A 197 -7.84 16.43 17.45
CA ILE A 197 -6.73 15.48 17.58
C ILE A 197 -5.43 16.19 17.94
N THR A 198 -5.09 17.28 17.27
CA THR A 198 -3.96 18.14 17.61
C THR A 198 -4.10 18.71 19.03
N ARG A 199 -5.32 19.11 19.45
CA ARG A 199 -5.57 19.59 20.82
C ARG A 199 -5.22 18.55 21.88
N ILE A 200 -5.72 17.32 21.75
CA ILE A 200 -5.41 16.25 22.73
C ILE A 200 -3.95 15.81 22.66
N CYS A 201 -3.35 15.77 21.46
CA CYS A 201 -1.93 15.43 21.29
C CYS A 201 -1.01 16.48 21.92
N ARG A 202 -1.38 17.76 21.89
CA ARG A 202 -0.64 18.84 22.55
C ARG A 202 -0.69 18.75 24.07
N GLU A 203 -1.82 18.34 24.64
CA GLU A 203 -1.96 18.15 26.09
C GLU A 203 -1.26 16.88 26.59
N MET A 204 -1.43 15.76 25.88
CA MET A 204 -0.92 14.45 26.29
C MET A 204 0.55 14.21 25.90
N GLY A 205 0.98 14.78 24.78
CA GLY A 205 2.23 14.42 24.10
C GLY A 205 2.06 13.25 23.11
N ARG A 206 3.00 13.15 22.16
CA ARG A 206 2.96 12.15 21.07
C ARG A 206 2.98 10.70 21.59
N ILE A 207 3.90 10.37 22.49
CA ILE A 207 4.07 8.98 22.96
C ILE A 207 2.83 8.47 23.70
N PRO A 208 2.25 9.19 24.69
CA PRO A 208 1.01 8.76 25.33
C PRO A 208 -0.19 8.70 24.38
N MET A 209 -0.26 9.62 23.40
CA MET A 209 -1.32 9.61 22.38
C MET A 209 -1.26 8.35 21.52
N VAL A 210 -0.08 8.03 20.97
CA VAL A 210 0.10 6.83 20.15
C VAL A 210 -0.16 5.56 20.97
N ARG A 211 0.38 5.47 22.19
CA ARG A 211 0.12 4.34 23.09
C ARG A 211 -1.39 4.12 23.29
N MET A 212 -2.14 5.18 23.63
CA MET A 212 -3.57 5.10 23.88
C MET A 212 -4.34 4.49 22.70
N VAL A 213 -4.01 4.89 21.47
CA VAL A 213 -4.75 4.44 20.28
C VAL A 213 -4.30 3.05 19.80
N PHE A 214 -3.01 2.70 19.96
CA PHE A 214 -2.51 1.35 19.68
C PHE A 214 -3.04 0.32 20.68
N ASP A 215 -3.04 0.65 21.97
CA ASP A 215 -3.59 -0.24 23.01
C ASP A 215 -5.09 -0.49 22.75
N ALA A 216 -5.86 0.55 22.39
CA ALA A 216 -7.27 0.40 22.03
C ALA A 216 -7.49 -0.48 20.78
N ALA A 217 -6.66 -0.35 19.75
CA ALA A 217 -6.75 -1.17 18.54
C ALA A 217 -6.37 -2.63 18.81
N ARG A 218 -5.29 -2.88 19.56
CA ARG A 218 -4.85 -4.24 19.93
C ARG A 218 -5.86 -4.93 20.86
N GLU A 219 -6.47 -4.20 21.79
CA GLU A 219 -7.57 -4.72 22.63
C GLU A 219 -8.77 -5.15 21.80
N ALA A 220 -9.12 -4.39 20.76
CA ALA A 220 -10.26 -4.67 19.90
C ALA A 220 -10.02 -5.84 18.92
N ASN A 221 -8.80 -5.97 18.40
CA ASN A 221 -8.39 -7.10 17.57
C ASN A 221 -6.93 -7.50 17.88
N PRO A 222 -6.72 -8.53 18.72
CA PRO A 222 -5.39 -8.99 19.08
C PRO A 222 -4.55 -9.51 17.91
N GLN A 223 -5.17 -9.89 16.79
CA GLN A 223 -4.49 -10.41 15.60
C GLN A 223 -4.22 -9.34 14.54
N ALA A 224 -4.67 -8.10 14.74
CA ALA A 224 -4.50 -7.06 13.75
C ALA A 224 -3.03 -6.68 13.53
N THR A 225 -2.71 -6.35 12.29
CA THR A 225 -1.47 -5.70 11.88
C THR A 225 -1.65 -4.18 12.04
N LEU A 226 -0.92 -3.59 12.97
CA LEU A 226 -1.07 -2.18 13.36
C LEU A 226 0.11 -1.36 12.85
N LEU A 227 -0.18 -0.35 12.03
CA LEU A 227 0.81 0.49 11.38
C LEU A 227 0.92 1.87 12.04
N LEU A 228 2.16 2.36 12.14
CA LEU A 228 2.47 3.76 12.34
C LEU A 228 2.82 4.35 10.97
N ASN A 229 2.09 5.37 10.51
CA ASN A 229 2.25 5.92 9.16
C ASN A 229 2.66 7.39 9.18
N ASP A 230 3.63 7.79 8.37
CA ASP A 230 4.11 9.18 8.30
C ASP A 230 4.76 9.50 6.94
N PHE A 231 4.75 10.79 6.55
CA PHE A 231 5.51 11.31 5.39
C PHE A 231 6.85 11.92 5.77
N ASP A 232 7.04 12.32 7.04
CA ASP A 232 8.26 12.96 7.47
C ASP A 232 9.37 11.91 7.59
N MET A 233 10.22 11.82 6.56
CA MET A 233 11.38 10.92 6.57
C MET A 233 12.61 11.55 7.23
N SER A 234 12.48 12.58 8.07
CA SER A 234 13.61 13.16 8.80
C SER A 234 13.95 12.36 10.07
N ALA A 235 14.99 12.81 10.78
CA ALA A 235 15.35 12.25 12.08
C ALA A 235 14.23 12.37 13.12
N ALA A 236 13.25 13.27 12.93
CA ALA A 236 12.12 13.40 13.83
C ALA A 236 11.26 12.13 13.90
N TYR A 237 11.08 11.43 12.76
CA TYR A 237 10.34 10.18 12.74
C TYR A 237 11.12 9.04 13.38
N GLU A 238 12.44 8.99 13.18
CA GLU A 238 13.34 8.06 13.86
C GLU A 238 13.23 8.22 15.39
N CYS A 239 13.33 9.45 15.90
CA CYS A 239 13.16 9.72 17.33
C CYS A 239 11.77 9.34 17.86
N LEU A 240 10.72 9.50 17.05
CA LEU A 240 9.39 9.06 17.42
C LEU A 240 9.32 7.52 17.53
N ILE A 241 9.79 6.80 16.51
CA ILE A 241 9.80 5.33 16.50
C ILE A 241 10.59 4.80 17.70
N GLU A 242 11.81 5.31 17.92
CA GLU A 242 12.66 4.92 19.04
C GLU A 242 11.95 5.15 20.39
N GLY A 243 11.34 6.33 20.58
CA GLY A 243 10.59 6.63 21.80
C GLY A 243 9.35 5.75 22.00
N LEU A 244 8.68 5.33 20.92
CA LEU A 244 7.52 4.42 21.00
C LEU A 244 7.95 2.99 21.35
N LEU A 245 9.01 2.50 20.73
CA LEU A 245 9.58 1.18 21.01
C LEU A 245 10.10 1.10 22.45
N GLU A 246 10.83 2.13 22.92
CA GLU A 246 11.29 2.25 24.31
C GLU A 246 10.13 2.30 25.30
N ALA A 247 9.03 2.98 24.92
CA ALA A 247 7.83 3.01 25.73
C ALA A 247 7.12 1.65 25.77
N GLY A 248 7.44 0.71 24.86
CA GLY A 248 6.81 -0.60 24.73
C GLY A 248 5.51 -0.59 23.92
N VAL A 249 5.38 0.29 22.92
CA VAL A 249 4.24 0.29 21.99
C VAL A 249 4.47 -0.79 20.94
N GLU A 250 3.51 -1.69 20.76
CA GLU A 250 3.59 -2.80 19.81
C GLU A 250 3.25 -2.33 18.39
N ILE A 251 4.26 -1.81 17.69
CA ILE A 251 4.15 -1.45 16.27
C ILE A 251 4.33 -2.73 15.43
N GLY A 252 3.38 -3.03 14.55
CA GLY A 252 3.45 -4.18 13.66
C GLY A 252 4.22 -3.91 12.37
N VAL A 253 4.06 -2.71 11.80
CA VAL A 253 4.70 -2.29 10.54
C VAL A 253 4.96 -0.79 10.57
N LEU A 254 6.04 -0.35 9.92
CA LEU A 254 6.31 1.06 9.65
C LEU A 254 5.77 1.44 8.26
N GLY A 255 4.84 2.39 8.24
CA GLY A 255 4.34 3.02 7.03
C GLY A 255 5.21 4.22 6.65
N LEU A 256 5.71 4.22 5.41
CA LEU A 256 6.50 5.30 4.83
C LEU A 256 5.75 5.87 3.62
N GLN A 257 5.24 7.09 3.72
CA GLN A 257 4.70 7.77 2.55
C GLN A 257 5.84 8.28 1.66
N SER A 258 5.63 8.28 0.35
CA SER A 258 6.59 8.78 -0.65
C SER A 258 5.88 9.52 -1.77
N HIS A 259 5.19 10.59 -1.40
CA HIS A 259 4.51 11.49 -2.31
C HIS A 259 5.53 12.34 -3.11
N MET A 260 5.87 11.91 -4.33
CA MET A 260 6.94 12.49 -5.16
C MET A 260 6.43 13.61 -6.08
N HIS A 261 5.68 14.57 -5.52
CA HIS A 261 5.14 15.71 -6.27
C HIS A 261 6.21 16.75 -6.61
N GLN A 262 7.22 16.90 -5.75
CA GLN A 262 8.35 17.81 -5.90
C GLN A 262 9.58 17.15 -6.53
N GLY A 263 9.40 15.97 -7.13
CA GLY A 263 10.48 15.25 -7.80
C GLY A 263 10.68 13.86 -7.23
N TYR A 264 11.30 13.02 -8.06
CA TYR A 264 11.45 11.59 -7.81
C TYR A 264 12.62 11.32 -6.88
N TRP A 265 12.46 10.34 -6.00
CA TRP A 265 13.52 10.01 -5.05
C TRP A 265 14.71 9.32 -5.73
N GLY A 266 14.48 8.60 -6.83
CA GLY A 266 15.49 7.72 -7.43
C GLY A 266 15.87 6.55 -6.52
N GLU A 267 16.71 5.66 -7.02
CA GLU A 267 17.05 4.41 -6.34
C GLU A 267 17.90 4.66 -5.07
N GLU A 268 18.86 5.58 -5.14
CA GLU A 268 19.79 5.86 -4.03
C GLU A 268 19.06 6.37 -2.78
N LYS A 269 18.23 7.42 -2.92
CA LYS A 269 17.45 7.95 -1.78
C LYS A 269 16.44 6.93 -1.27
N THR A 270 15.81 6.17 -2.18
CA THR A 270 14.84 5.14 -1.80
C THR A 270 15.51 4.06 -0.95
N LEU A 271 16.63 3.48 -1.40
CA LEU A 271 17.39 2.47 -0.66
C LEU A 271 17.90 3.01 0.67
N ALA A 272 18.51 4.21 0.67
CA ALA A 272 19.00 4.83 1.90
C ALA A 272 17.89 5.06 2.94
N THR A 273 16.68 5.41 2.47
CA THR A 273 15.51 5.55 3.34
C THR A 273 15.11 4.20 3.91
N ILE A 274 14.98 3.17 3.08
CA ILE A 274 14.59 1.82 3.52
C ILE A 274 15.61 1.26 4.52
N ASP A 275 16.90 1.29 4.20
CA ASP A 275 17.98 0.77 5.05
C ASP A 275 17.94 1.41 6.45
N ARG A 276 17.67 2.71 6.50
CA ARG A 276 17.61 3.47 7.74
C ARG A 276 16.44 3.05 8.62
N PHE A 277 15.26 2.76 8.06
CA PHE A 277 14.10 2.29 8.82
C PHE A 277 14.13 0.77 9.08
N ALA A 278 14.76 -0.01 8.20
CA ALA A 278 14.89 -1.46 8.34
C ALA A 278 15.66 -1.87 9.60
N ARG A 279 16.51 -0.98 10.13
CA ARG A 279 17.27 -1.19 11.38
C ARG A 279 16.39 -1.44 12.61
N TYR A 280 15.11 -1.04 12.57
CA TYR A 280 14.18 -1.28 13.68
C TYR A 280 13.63 -2.71 13.70
N GLY A 281 13.95 -3.53 12.69
CA GLY A 281 13.54 -4.94 12.63
C GLY A 281 12.03 -5.14 12.41
N LEU A 282 11.31 -4.09 12.04
CA LEU A 282 9.90 -4.12 11.67
C LEU A 282 9.74 -4.20 10.15
N PRO A 283 8.70 -4.88 9.64
CA PRO A 283 8.30 -4.75 8.24
C PRO A 283 8.04 -3.30 7.84
N ILE A 284 8.29 -3.00 6.58
CA ILE A 284 8.09 -1.69 5.97
C ILE A 284 7.03 -1.79 4.88
N HIS A 285 6.04 -0.91 4.96
CA HIS A 285 5.10 -0.67 3.86
C HIS A 285 5.38 0.72 3.28
N PHE A 286 5.58 0.80 1.96
CA PHE A 286 5.43 2.07 1.26
C PHE A 286 3.95 2.32 1.10
N THR A 287 3.39 3.19 1.92
CA THR A 287 1.94 3.29 2.14
C THR A 287 1.26 4.23 1.17
N GLU A 288 1.99 5.24 0.67
CA GLU A 288 1.41 6.29 -0.17
C GLU A 288 2.46 6.80 -1.17
N THR A 289 2.57 6.11 -2.31
CA THR A 289 3.45 6.52 -3.41
C THR A 289 2.66 7.28 -4.46
N THR A 290 3.15 8.45 -4.86
CA THR A 290 2.63 9.18 -6.03
C THR A 290 3.78 9.66 -6.89
N ILE A 291 3.72 9.41 -8.20
CA ILE A 291 4.71 9.86 -9.18
C ILE A 291 3.95 10.62 -10.28
N VAL A 292 4.12 11.94 -10.34
CA VAL A 292 3.34 12.78 -11.27
C VAL A 292 3.84 12.67 -12.72
N SER A 293 2.91 12.68 -13.69
CA SER A 293 3.20 12.79 -15.13
C SER A 293 3.00 14.20 -15.69
N GLY A 294 2.82 15.19 -14.83
CA GLY A 294 2.76 16.61 -15.18
C GLY A 294 4.09 17.32 -14.94
N HIS A 295 4.05 18.66 -14.82
CA HIS A 295 5.19 19.40 -14.27
C HIS A 295 5.39 19.06 -12.79
N ILE A 296 6.62 19.21 -12.32
CA ILE A 296 6.99 18.99 -10.92
C ILE A 296 6.59 20.20 -10.08
N MET A 297 6.04 19.96 -8.89
CA MET A 297 5.72 21.01 -7.93
C MET A 297 7.00 21.74 -7.49
N PRO A 298 7.00 23.09 -7.41
CA PRO A 298 8.16 23.84 -6.95
C PRO A 298 8.61 23.48 -5.52
N GLU A 299 9.92 23.45 -5.27
CA GLU A 299 10.50 23.06 -3.97
C GLU A 299 10.18 24.06 -2.85
N GLU A 300 9.85 25.31 -3.17
CA GLU A 300 9.47 26.34 -2.18
C GLU A 300 8.10 26.09 -1.53
N ILE A 301 7.30 25.17 -2.08
CA ILE A 301 6.05 24.72 -1.46
C ILE A 301 6.39 23.79 -0.29
N VAL A 302 6.12 24.23 0.94
CA VAL A 302 6.47 23.44 2.14
C VAL A 302 5.39 22.41 2.47
N ASP A 303 4.12 22.81 2.42
CA ASP A 303 2.99 21.89 2.52
C ASP A 303 2.43 21.64 1.13
N LEU A 304 2.40 20.38 0.70
CA LEU A 304 1.89 20.01 -0.62
C LEU A 304 0.43 20.44 -0.83
N ASN A 305 -0.36 20.54 0.25
CA ASN A 305 -1.75 21.03 0.21
C ASN A 305 -1.84 22.51 -0.16
N ASP A 306 -0.78 23.31 0.05
CA ASP A 306 -0.75 24.71 -0.35
C ASP A 306 -0.63 24.87 -1.88
N TYR A 307 -0.30 23.80 -2.61
CA TYR A 307 -0.21 23.81 -4.07
C TYR A 307 -1.58 23.67 -4.73
N GLN A 308 -2.26 24.80 -4.92
CA GLN A 308 -3.57 24.86 -5.55
C GLN A 308 -3.47 25.58 -6.90
N ILE A 309 -3.53 24.82 -8.00
CA ILE A 309 -3.56 25.35 -9.37
C ILE A 309 -4.85 24.94 -10.08
N PRO A 310 -5.38 25.76 -11.02
CA PRO A 310 -6.66 25.46 -11.67
C PRO A 310 -6.67 24.13 -12.43
N GLU A 311 -5.53 23.77 -13.03
CA GLU A 311 -5.36 22.52 -13.78
C GLU A 311 -3.90 22.06 -13.69
N TRP A 312 -3.71 20.77 -13.43
CA TRP A 312 -2.40 20.11 -13.44
C TRP A 312 -2.39 19.01 -14.51
N PRO A 313 -2.09 19.34 -15.78
CA PRO A 313 -2.24 18.39 -16.87
C PRO A 313 -1.11 17.36 -16.90
N THR A 314 -1.44 16.14 -17.32
CA THR A 314 -0.48 15.14 -17.78
C THR A 314 0.10 15.55 -19.15
N THR A 315 1.34 15.18 -19.46
CA THR A 315 1.93 15.38 -20.80
C THR A 315 2.53 14.08 -21.34
N PRO A 316 2.64 13.89 -22.68
CA PRO A 316 3.26 12.69 -23.24
C PRO A 316 4.68 12.41 -22.70
N GLU A 317 5.52 13.44 -22.56
CA GLU A 317 6.86 13.31 -22.00
C GLU A 317 6.83 12.97 -20.51
N GLY A 318 5.87 13.54 -19.76
CA GLY A 318 5.70 13.26 -18.34
C GLY A 318 5.15 11.86 -18.09
N GLU A 319 4.30 11.32 -18.96
CA GLU A 319 3.84 9.94 -18.91
C GLU A 319 4.95 8.93 -19.21
N ALA A 320 5.79 9.21 -20.20
CA ALA A 320 6.97 8.39 -20.48
C ALA A 320 7.93 8.37 -19.28
N ARG A 321 8.19 9.55 -18.69
CA ARG A 321 9.00 9.67 -17.46
C ARG A 321 8.36 8.94 -16.28
N GLN A 322 7.05 9.09 -16.07
CA GLN A 322 6.32 8.39 -15.01
C GLN A 322 6.48 6.87 -15.15
N ALA A 323 6.39 6.33 -16.38
CA ALA A 323 6.58 4.91 -16.63
C ALA A 323 7.99 4.43 -16.26
N ASP A 324 9.03 5.16 -16.67
CA ASP A 324 10.43 4.84 -16.32
C ASP A 324 10.66 4.87 -14.81
N GLU A 325 10.13 5.89 -14.12
CA GLU A 325 10.26 6.05 -12.67
C GLU A 325 9.48 4.98 -11.90
N VAL A 326 8.29 4.59 -12.37
CA VAL A 326 7.52 3.49 -11.79
C VAL A 326 8.30 2.19 -11.86
N VAL A 327 8.92 1.88 -13.00
CA VAL A 327 9.75 0.66 -13.13
C VAL A 327 10.92 0.67 -12.15
N ARG A 328 11.68 1.78 -12.09
CA ARG A 328 12.82 1.91 -11.17
C ARG A 328 12.39 1.83 -9.71
N HIS A 329 11.31 2.50 -9.35
CA HIS A 329 10.81 2.55 -7.98
C HIS A 329 10.29 1.18 -7.53
N TYR A 330 9.41 0.55 -8.29
CA TYR A 330 8.86 -0.77 -7.94
C TYR A 330 9.95 -1.84 -7.86
N LYS A 331 10.92 -1.86 -8.80
CA LYS A 331 12.06 -2.78 -8.73
C LYS A 331 12.92 -2.54 -7.50
N THR A 332 13.20 -1.29 -7.16
CA THR A 332 13.96 -0.91 -5.96
C THR A 332 13.25 -1.38 -4.69
N LEU A 333 11.96 -1.09 -4.52
CA LEU A 333 11.18 -1.50 -3.36
C LEU A 333 11.13 -3.03 -3.23
N LEU A 334 10.82 -3.73 -4.32
CA LEU A 334 10.70 -5.18 -4.33
C LEU A 334 12.02 -5.88 -3.99
N SER A 335 13.15 -5.26 -4.33
CA SER A 335 14.49 -5.79 -4.09
C SER A 335 14.92 -5.80 -2.62
N HIS A 336 14.30 -4.97 -1.77
CA HIS A 336 14.72 -4.84 -0.37
C HIS A 336 13.89 -5.77 0.55
N PRO A 337 14.52 -6.69 1.33
CA PRO A 337 13.80 -7.73 2.05
C PRO A 337 12.79 -7.23 3.09
N SER A 338 13.05 -6.08 3.73
CA SER A 338 12.16 -5.52 4.75
C SER A 338 10.88 -4.87 4.19
N VAL A 339 10.80 -4.64 2.88
CA VAL A 339 9.58 -4.09 2.27
C VAL A 339 8.59 -5.23 2.04
N GLU A 340 7.35 -5.12 2.48
CA GLU A 340 6.33 -6.17 2.28
C GLU A 340 5.15 -5.70 1.42
N ALA A 341 4.93 -4.39 1.38
CA ALA A 341 3.88 -3.78 0.59
C ALA A 341 4.34 -2.48 -0.06
N MET A 342 3.74 -2.18 -1.21
CA MET A 342 3.78 -0.85 -1.80
C MET A 342 2.36 -0.45 -2.23
N THR A 343 1.92 0.74 -1.86
CA THR A 343 0.58 1.24 -2.14
C THR A 343 0.67 2.54 -2.92
N TYR A 344 0.09 2.53 -4.11
CA TYR A 344 0.03 3.71 -4.97
C TYR A 344 -1.19 4.58 -4.66
N TRP A 345 -0.98 5.89 -4.56
CA TRP A 345 -1.99 6.82 -4.05
C TRP A 345 -2.83 7.45 -5.16
N GLY A 346 -3.63 6.60 -5.81
CA GLY A 346 -4.58 6.99 -6.86
C GLY A 346 -4.39 6.19 -8.14
N LEU A 347 -5.45 5.51 -8.61
CA LEU A 347 -5.41 4.83 -9.90
C LEU A 347 -5.62 5.83 -11.04
N SER A 348 -6.55 6.76 -10.89
CA SER A 348 -6.90 7.77 -11.90
C SER A 348 -6.20 9.11 -11.65
N ASP A 349 -5.89 9.82 -12.73
CA ASP A 349 -5.46 11.22 -12.69
C ASP A 349 -6.57 12.13 -12.12
N GLY A 350 -6.17 13.23 -11.50
CA GLY A 350 -7.11 14.18 -10.89
C GLY A 350 -7.53 13.83 -9.46
N GLY A 351 -6.89 12.82 -8.85
CA GLY A 351 -7.08 12.41 -7.46
C GLY A 351 -6.42 13.38 -6.47
N TRP A 352 -5.57 12.87 -5.58
CA TRP A 352 -4.94 13.68 -4.54
C TRP A 352 -4.22 14.92 -5.12
N LEU A 353 -4.51 16.09 -4.53
CA LEU A 353 -4.07 17.43 -4.99
C LEU A 353 -4.46 17.80 -6.44
N GLY A 354 -5.41 17.08 -7.04
CA GLY A 354 -5.75 17.22 -8.46
C GLY A 354 -4.60 16.85 -9.40
N ALA A 355 -3.60 16.10 -8.90
CA ALA A 355 -2.39 15.82 -9.65
C ALA A 355 -2.62 14.76 -10.75
N PRO A 356 -1.85 14.83 -11.86
CA PRO A 356 -1.80 13.78 -12.86
C PRO A 356 -0.89 12.63 -12.38
N GLY A 357 -1.19 12.12 -11.18
CA GLY A 357 -0.41 11.11 -10.49
C GLY A 357 -0.83 9.68 -10.80
N GLY A 358 -2.00 9.46 -11.41
CA GLY A 358 -2.56 8.14 -11.60
C GLY A 358 -1.87 7.33 -12.71
N PHE A 359 -2.25 6.05 -12.79
CA PHE A 359 -1.93 5.14 -13.88
C PHE A 359 -2.94 5.21 -15.04
N VAL A 360 -4.11 5.78 -14.79
CA VAL A 360 -5.21 5.91 -15.74
C VAL A 360 -5.53 7.39 -15.89
N ARG A 361 -5.77 7.86 -17.12
CA ARG A 361 -6.16 9.25 -17.36
C ARG A 361 -7.58 9.51 -16.85
N VAL A 362 -7.95 10.79 -16.78
CA VAL A 362 -9.29 11.26 -16.36
C VAL A 362 -10.43 10.62 -17.18
N ASP A 363 -10.16 10.23 -18.43
CA ASP A 363 -11.12 9.58 -19.34
C ASP A 363 -11.21 8.05 -19.19
N GLY A 364 -10.44 7.45 -18.28
CA GLY A 364 -10.41 6.00 -18.06
C GLY A 364 -9.39 5.24 -18.92
N THR A 365 -8.63 5.91 -19.78
CA THR A 365 -7.62 5.25 -20.62
C THR A 365 -6.31 4.99 -19.85
N PRO A 366 -5.69 3.81 -19.98
CA PRO A 366 -4.42 3.51 -19.32
C PRO A 366 -3.27 4.38 -19.87
N LYS A 367 -2.36 4.78 -18.98
CA LYS A 367 -1.11 5.48 -19.30
C LYS A 367 0.02 4.47 -19.52
N PRO A 368 1.13 4.84 -20.18
CA PRO A 368 2.33 4.00 -20.28
C PRO A 368 2.81 3.43 -18.94
N ALA A 369 2.63 4.18 -17.84
CA ALA A 369 2.98 3.72 -16.50
C ALA A 369 2.12 2.54 -16.01
N TYR A 370 0.84 2.46 -16.40
CA TYR A 370 -0.02 1.31 -16.12
C TYR A 370 0.54 0.05 -16.78
N GLU A 371 0.82 0.13 -18.09
CA GLU A 371 1.33 -0.99 -18.87
C GLU A 371 2.69 -1.46 -18.36
N ALA A 372 3.56 -0.52 -17.99
CA ALA A 372 4.85 -0.82 -17.40
C ALA A 372 4.70 -1.59 -16.07
N LEU A 373 3.84 -1.12 -15.17
CA LEU A 373 3.58 -1.80 -13.90
C LEU A 373 2.95 -3.18 -14.11
N ARG A 374 1.94 -3.26 -14.98
CA ARG A 374 1.26 -4.50 -15.32
C ARG A 374 2.25 -5.53 -15.84
N SER A 375 3.16 -5.15 -16.74
CA SER A 375 4.16 -6.07 -17.28
C SER A 375 5.12 -6.57 -16.20
N LEU A 376 5.53 -5.70 -15.26
CA LEU A 376 6.31 -6.16 -14.11
C LEU A 376 5.55 -7.20 -13.27
N VAL A 377 4.31 -6.89 -12.89
CA VAL A 377 3.55 -7.73 -11.95
C VAL A 377 3.07 -9.03 -12.59
N LYS A 378 2.62 -9.00 -13.85
CA LYS A 378 1.95 -10.13 -14.53
C LYS A 378 2.81 -10.89 -15.52
N ASP A 379 3.90 -10.30 -16.01
CA ASP A 379 4.80 -10.96 -16.95
C ASP A 379 6.15 -11.30 -16.29
N GLU A 380 6.81 -10.34 -15.62
CA GLU A 380 8.13 -10.56 -14.99
C GLU A 380 8.03 -11.27 -13.63
N TRP A 381 7.03 -10.92 -12.81
CA TRP A 381 6.95 -11.35 -11.41
C TRP A 381 5.87 -12.38 -11.15
N TRP A 382 5.37 -13.05 -12.20
CA TRP A 382 4.31 -14.03 -12.08
C TRP A 382 4.68 -15.33 -12.79
N LEU A 383 4.25 -16.47 -12.23
CA LEU A 383 4.28 -17.72 -12.98
C LEU A 383 2.91 -17.93 -13.67
N PRO A 384 2.80 -17.71 -15.00
CA PRO A 384 1.58 -18.04 -15.72
C PRO A 384 1.34 -19.56 -15.71
N PRO A 385 0.14 -20.04 -16.08
CA PRO A 385 -0.11 -21.46 -16.26
C PRO A 385 0.97 -22.12 -17.11
N THR A 386 1.78 -22.96 -16.48
CA THR A 386 2.96 -23.57 -17.07
C THR A 386 2.80 -25.07 -17.07
N THR A 387 2.77 -25.66 -18.27
CA THR A 387 2.72 -27.10 -18.47
C THR A 387 4.09 -27.72 -18.16
N MET A 388 4.10 -28.73 -17.30
CA MET A 388 5.27 -29.48 -16.88
C MET A 388 4.97 -30.98 -16.91
N VAL A 389 6.02 -31.80 -16.94
CA VAL A 389 5.90 -33.26 -16.85
C VAL A 389 6.59 -33.73 -15.58
N THR A 390 5.85 -34.44 -14.74
CA THR A 390 6.37 -35.05 -13.50
C THR A 390 7.38 -36.16 -13.80
N ASP A 391 8.40 -36.30 -12.97
CA ASP A 391 9.32 -37.45 -13.01
C ASP A 391 8.69 -38.75 -12.46
N ASP A 392 9.50 -39.81 -12.33
CA ASP A 392 9.07 -41.12 -11.82
C ASP A 392 8.60 -41.08 -10.36
N ASP A 393 9.05 -40.09 -9.59
CA ASP A 393 8.64 -39.81 -8.21
C ASP A 393 7.45 -38.84 -8.14
N GLY A 394 6.83 -38.49 -9.28
CA GLY A 394 5.72 -37.55 -9.35
C GLY A 394 6.13 -36.09 -9.13
N ARG A 395 7.41 -35.74 -9.34
CA ARG A 395 7.94 -34.41 -9.01
C ARG A 395 8.11 -33.51 -10.22
N VAL A 396 7.88 -32.22 -10.02
CA VAL A 396 8.28 -31.14 -10.93
C VAL A 396 9.15 -30.13 -10.19
N ARG A 397 10.04 -29.46 -10.91
CA ARG A 397 10.92 -28.42 -10.36
C ARG A 397 10.74 -27.12 -11.12
N PHE A 398 10.64 -26.02 -10.38
CA PHE A 398 10.48 -24.69 -10.96
C PHE A 398 10.96 -23.61 -9.99
N THR A 399 11.27 -22.43 -10.51
CA THR A 399 11.48 -21.23 -9.69
C THR A 399 10.21 -20.39 -9.77
N GLY A 400 9.66 -20.01 -8.63
CA GLY A 400 8.45 -19.19 -8.55
C GLY A 400 8.60 -18.04 -7.56
N PHE A 401 7.83 -16.97 -7.74
CA PHE A 401 7.70 -15.92 -6.74
C PHE A 401 6.97 -16.45 -5.48
N LEU A 402 7.23 -15.85 -4.32
CA LEU A 402 6.54 -16.23 -3.09
C LEU A 402 5.05 -15.93 -3.21
N GLY A 403 4.21 -16.87 -2.78
CA GLY A 403 2.77 -16.77 -2.92
C GLY A 403 2.05 -18.11 -3.02
N GLU A 404 0.76 -18.04 -3.33
CA GLU A 404 -0.13 -19.18 -3.50
C GLU A 404 -0.09 -19.68 -4.94
N TYR A 405 -0.07 -21.00 -5.10
CA TYR A 405 -0.05 -21.70 -6.36
C TYR A 405 -1.16 -22.74 -6.43
N GLU A 406 -1.54 -23.11 -7.64
CA GLU A 406 -2.35 -24.29 -7.92
C GLU A 406 -1.64 -25.18 -8.92
N VAL A 407 -1.74 -26.49 -8.67
CA VAL A 407 -1.38 -27.52 -9.64
C VAL A 407 -2.64 -28.25 -10.09
N SER A 408 -2.73 -28.53 -11.38
CA SER A 408 -3.84 -29.27 -11.96
C SER A 408 -3.39 -30.40 -12.88
N ALA A 409 -4.12 -31.52 -12.86
CA ALA A 409 -3.94 -32.63 -13.79
C ALA A 409 -5.23 -33.45 -13.91
N GLY A 410 -5.64 -33.78 -15.14
CA GLY A 410 -6.82 -34.61 -15.39
C GLY A 410 -8.11 -34.09 -14.75
N GLY A 411 -8.31 -32.76 -14.75
CA GLY A 411 -9.50 -32.10 -14.20
C GLY A 411 -9.56 -31.98 -12.67
N ARG A 412 -8.48 -32.35 -11.96
CA ARG A 412 -8.35 -32.21 -10.50
C ARG A 412 -7.30 -31.15 -10.17
N THR A 413 -7.47 -30.47 -9.04
CA THR A 413 -6.61 -29.36 -8.62
C THR A 413 -6.23 -29.47 -7.15
N ALA A 414 -5.08 -28.91 -6.79
CA ALA A 414 -4.63 -28.74 -5.41
C ALA A 414 -3.86 -27.42 -5.27
N VAL A 415 -3.99 -26.81 -4.11
CA VAL A 415 -3.32 -25.54 -3.77
C VAL A 415 -2.13 -25.81 -2.86
N PHE A 416 -1.06 -25.05 -3.06
CA PHE A 416 0.13 -25.06 -2.21
C PHE A 416 0.75 -23.66 -2.17
N THR A 417 1.65 -23.41 -1.22
CA THR A 417 2.25 -22.09 -1.01
C THR A 417 3.76 -22.15 -1.02
N LEU A 418 4.39 -21.11 -1.57
CA LEU A 418 5.82 -20.83 -1.42
C LEU A 418 5.97 -19.63 -0.49
N ASP A 419 6.26 -19.88 0.79
CA ASP A 419 6.28 -18.84 1.82
C ASP A 419 7.64 -18.18 2.03
N GLU A 420 8.73 -18.93 1.88
CA GLU A 420 10.08 -18.45 2.20
C GLU A 420 11.01 -18.52 0.98
N PRO A 421 11.94 -17.57 0.83
CA PRO A 421 12.88 -17.59 -0.29
C PRO A 421 13.88 -18.75 -0.19
N GLY A 422 14.42 -19.18 -1.34
CA GLY A 422 15.41 -20.26 -1.42
C GLY A 422 14.80 -21.61 -1.78
N GLY A 423 15.36 -22.72 -1.28
CA GLY A 423 14.90 -24.06 -1.64
C GLY A 423 13.60 -24.45 -0.93
N ALA A 424 12.58 -24.87 -1.67
CA ALA A 424 11.31 -25.33 -1.12
C ALA A 424 10.98 -26.77 -1.56
N THR A 425 10.46 -27.59 -0.64
CA THR A 425 9.88 -28.89 -0.96
C THR A 425 8.43 -28.87 -0.52
N VAL A 426 7.52 -29.09 -1.46
CA VAL A 426 6.08 -29.00 -1.25
C VAL A 426 5.39 -30.21 -1.85
N GLU A 427 4.25 -30.58 -1.28
CA GLU A 427 3.43 -31.69 -1.75
C GLU A 427 2.01 -31.21 -2.04
N ALA A 428 1.42 -31.71 -3.12
CA ALA A 428 0.05 -31.42 -3.49
C ALA A 428 -0.67 -32.73 -3.88
N ALA A 429 -1.80 -32.99 -3.23
CA ALA A 429 -2.62 -34.17 -3.48
C ALA A 429 -3.86 -33.77 -4.27
N ILE A 430 -3.99 -34.29 -5.50
CA ILE A 430 -5.10 -34.03 -6.44
C ILE A 430 -6.03 -35.23 -6.63
#